data_AF-A0A3S0ZEZ5-F1
#
_entry.id   AF-A0A3S0ZEZ5-F1
#
_cell.length_a   1.000
_cell.length_b   1.000
_cell.length_c   1.000
_cell.angle_alpha   90.00
_cell.angle_beta   90.00
_cell.angle_gamma   90.00
#
_symmetry.space_group_name_H-M   'P 1'
#
loop_
_entity.id
_entity.type
_entity.pdbx_description
1 polymer ?
#
loop_
_entity_poly.entity_id
_entity_poly.type
_entity_poly.pdbx_seq_one_letter_code
_entity_poly.pdbx_strand_id
1 'polypeptide(L)'
;MGFWSQLGLLLWKNWILQKRRVCVTIFEIILPVFFAVLILLIRTLVNKREISTPTTYSQSSVAIRSDYFEPTTIVGYVPDTTETSIIMQSVLAMLENRTVYTSSVNFTKMGFQTEELALDFISSNSLEMKHMVVFNGVEASSNSIPKNIEVSIRPYSGSDQWRTEYTFPFFQTNEPRRDDYPEYRRSGFNFLQALVGEALAKYWVQKDGGNPDSIYFGAYIQRMPYPPYFDDPMIQVLQGNLPLFLILSFILSVIINTKNLVYEKERKLKESMKLMGLQASVHWVSWFLTFAIYLVP
;
A
#
# COMPACT_ATOMS: atom_id res chain seq x y z
N MET A 1 3.05 28.89 -48.26
CA MET A 1 3.94 27.80 -47.80
C MET A 1 3.12 26.76 -47.06
N GLY A 2 3.32 25.47 -47.32
CA GLY A 2 2.62 24.40 -46.62
C GLY A 2 3.15 24.18 -45.19
N PHE A 3 2.34 23.60 -44.31
CA PHE A 3 2.68 23.32 -42.90
C PHE A 3 4.08 22.70 -42.71
N TRP A 4 4.40 21.67 -43.48
CA TRP A 4 5.69 20.96 -43.41
C TRP A 4 6.89 21.80 -43.83
N SER A 5 6.74 22.67 -44.83
CA SER A 5 7.80 23.59 -45.24
C SER A 5 8.11 24.62 -44.15
N GLN A 6 7.08 25.14 -43.47
CA GLN A 6 7.25 26.04 -42.33
C GLN A 6 7.88 25.32 -41.13
N LEU A 7 7.47 24.08 -40.86
CA LEU A 7 8.03 23.25 -39.80
C LEU A 7 9.53 22.98 -40.01
N GLY A 8 9.92 22.54 -41.22
CA GLY A 8 11.32 22.26 -41.55
C GLY A 8 12.22 23.48 -41.40
N LEU A 9 11.75 24.66 -41.84
CA LEU A 9 12.48 25.91 -41.67
C LEU A 9 12.66 26.30 -40.19
N LEU A 10 11.64 26.10 -39.36
CA LEU A 10 11.74 26.38 -37.93
C LEU A 10 12.66 25.40 -37.20
N LEU A 11 12.60 24.11 -37.53
CA LEU A 11 13.52 23.11 -36.97
C LEU A 11 14.96 23.42 -37.38
N TRP A 12 15.19 23.80 -38.63
CA TRP A 12 16.49 24.26 -39.10
C TRP A 12 16.98 25.52 -38.37
N LYS A 13 16.09 26.51 -38.15
CA LYS A 13 16.38 27.69 -37.33
C LYS A 13 16.82 27.28 -35.92
N ASN A 14 16.03 26.42 -35.27
CA ASN A 14 16.28 25.97 -33.90
C ASN A 14 17.60 25.18 -33.81
N TRP A 15 17.90 24.34 -34.80
CA TRP A 15 19.18 23.63 -34.91
C TRP A 15 20.38 24.58 -35.04
N ILE A 16 20.28 25.59 -35.91
CA ILE A 16 21.33 26.60 -36.07
C ILE A 16 21.56 27.38 -34.78
N LEU A 17 20.48 27.80 -34.10
CA LEU A 17 20.56 28.52 -32.83
C LEU A 17 21.28 27.69 -31.76
N GLN A 18 21.04 26.38 -31.76
CA GLN A 18 21.69 25.44 -30.85
C GLN A 18 23.17 25.22 -31.21
N LYS A 19 23.50 25.06 -32.50
CA LYS A 19 24.89 24.94 -32.98
C LYS A 19 25.76 26.16 -32.60
N ARG A 20 25.16 27.33 -32.40
CA ARG A 20 25.86 28.54 -31.93
C ARG A 20 26.18 28.52 -30.42
N ARG A 21 25.63 27.57 -29.66
CA ARG A 21 25.81 27.41 -28.21
C ARG A 21 26.49 26.09 -27.85
N VAL A 22 27.59 25.79 -28.55
CA VAL A 22 28.32 24.52 -28.45
C VAL A 22 28.69 24.14 -27.02
N CYS A 23 29.18 25.08 -26.21
CA CYS A 23 29.54 24.78 -24.83
C CYS A 23 28.33 24.30 -24.01
N VAL A 24 27.18 24.93 -24.20
CA VAL A 24 25.96 24.64 -23.46
C VAL A 24 25.39 23.28 -23.87
N THR A 25 25.39 22.98 -25.17
CA THR A 25 24.98 21.66 -25.69
C THR A 25 25.86 20.53 -25.18
N ILE A 26 27.17 20.77 -25.03
CA ILE A 26 28.09 19.77 -24.49
C ILE A 26 27.71 19.45 -23.04
N PHE A 27 27.46 20.47 -22.20
CA PHE A 27 27.03 20.25 -20.82
C PHE A 27 25.65 19.58 -20.72
N GLU A 28 24.70 19.92 -21.61
CA GLU A 28 23.39 19.27 -21.69
C GLU A 28 23.49 17.77 -21.98
N ILE A 29 24.48 17.33 -22.77
CA ILE A 29 24.70 15.91 -23.08
C ILE A 29 25.53 15.23 -21.99
N ILE A 30 26.56 15.90 -21.48
CA ILE A 30 27.44 15.34 -20.43
C ILE A 30 26.67 15.07 -19.15
N LEU A 31 25.70 15.92 -18.78
CA LEU A 31 25.01 15.78 -17.50
C LEU A 31 24.16 14.49 -17.38
N PRO A 32 23.29 14.13 -18.34
CA PRO A 32 22.62 12.83 -18.33
C PRO A 32 23.58 11.64 -18.39
N VAL A 33 24.64 11.73 -19.20
CA VAL A 33 25.66 10.67 -19.28
C VAL A 33 26.36 10.51 -17.94
N PHE A 34 26.69 11.60 -17.26
CA PHE A 34 27.28 11.58 -15.92
C PHE A 34 26.37 10.88 -14.91
N PHE A 35 25.08 11.21 -14.88
CA PHE A 35 24.14 10.55 -13.96
C PHE A 35 23.93 9.07 -14.31
N ALA A 36 23.91 8.70 -15.60
CA ALA A 36 23.84 7.30 -16.03
C ALA A 36 25.08 6.51 -15.56
N VAL A 37 26.28 7.07 -15.76
CA VAL A 37 27.53 6.47 -15.28
C VAL A 37 27.56 6.40 -13.75
N LEU A 38 27.10 7.44 -13.06
CA LEU A 38 27.01 7.46 -11.60
C LEU A 38 26.12 6.32 -11.09
N ILE A 39 24.95 6.11 -11.69
CA ILE A 39 24.06 5.00 -11.35
C ILE A 39 24.74 3.64 -11.57
N LEU A 40 25.46 3.48 -12.69
CA LEU A 40 26.24 2.25 -12.96
C LEU A 40 27.36 2.04 -11.95
N LEU A 41 28.07 3.10 -11.54
CA LEU A 41 29.11 3.01 -10.52
C LEU A 41 28.52 2.60 -9.16
N ILE A 42 27.42 3.22 -8.74
CA ILE A 42 26.73 2.83 -7.50
C ILE A 42 26.29 1.36 -7.59
N ARG A 43 25.83 0.91 -8.76
CA ARG A 43 25.46 -0.49 -9.00
C ARG A 43 26.64 -1.44 -8.77
N THR A 44 27.86 -1.06 -9.11
CA THR A 44 29.05 -1.88 -8.87
C THR A 44 29.49 -1.92 -7.40
N LEU A 45 29.07 -0.97 -6.56
CA LEU A 45 29.42 -0.93 -5.14
C LEU A 45 28.56 -1.87 -4.28
N VAL A 46 27.40 -2.30 -4.81
CA VAL A 46 26.43 -3.11 -4.07
C VAL A 46 26.46 -4.55 -4.59
N ASN A 47 26.81 -5.48 -3.71
CA ASN A 47 26.76 -6.91 -4.02
C ASN A 47 25.31 -7.41 -4.01
N LYS A 48 24.95 -8.19 -5.03
CA LYS A 48 23.71 -8.97 -5.05
C LYS A 48 23.96 -10.38 -4.48
N ARG A 49 22.99 -10.92 -3.75
CA ARG A 49 23.00 -12.31 -3.28
C ARG A 49 21.89 -13.09 -3.97
N GLU A 50 22.21 -14.27 -4.47
CA GLU A 50 21.22 -15.17 -5.05
C GLU A 50 20.81 -16.22 -4.03
N ILE A 51 19.51 -16.31 -3.76
CA ILE A 51 18.92 -17.30 -2.88
C ILE A 51 18.18 -18.28 -3.76
N SER A 52 18.82 -19.42 -4.03
CA SER A 52 18.32 -20.46 -4.94
C SER A 52 17.25 -21.35 -4.32
N THR A 53 17.15 -21.38 -3.00
CA THR A 53 16.16 -22.17 -2.26
C THR A 53 14.92 -21.32 -1.92
N PRO A 54 13.70 -21.85 -2.08
CA PRO A 54 12.51 -21.14 -1.64
C PRO A 54 12.53 -20.90 -0.13
N THR A 55 12.12 -19.71 0.29
CA THR A 55 12.00 -19.39 1.72
C THR A 55 10.71 -20.02 2.25
N THR A 56 10.85 -21.05 3.08
CA THR A 56 9.73 -21.72 3.73
C THR A 56 9.57 -21.25 5.17
N TYR A 57 8.33 -21.18 5.64
CA TYR A 57 8.00 -20.77 7.00
C TYR A 57 7.43 -21.93 7.79
N SER A 58 7.80 -22.06 9.06
CA SER A 58 7.21 -23.03 9.96
C SER A 58 5.76 -22.65 10.27
N GLN A 59 4.93 -23.67 10.44
CA GLN A 59 3.57 -23.51 10.94
C GLN A 59 3.61 -23.05 12.39
N SER A 60 2.74 -22.12 12.75
CA SER A 60 2.53 -21.70 14.12
C SER A 60 1.05 -21.80 14.46
N SER A 61 0.71 -22.46 15.55
CA SER A 61 -0.69 -22.55 16.00
C SER A 61 -1.21 -21.17 16.40
N VAL A 62 -2.43 -20.84 15.96
CA VAL A 62 -3.11 -19.57 16.29
C VAL A 62 -3.51 -19.55 17.76
N ALA A 63 -3.81 -20.72 18.33
CA ALA A 63 -4.16 -20.90 19.73
C ALA A 63 -2.96 -20.83 20.70
N ILE A 64 -1.89 -20.11 20.33
CA ILE A 64 -0.87 -19.69 21.29
C ILE A 64 -1.42 -18.47 22.02
N ARG A 65 -1.12 -18.38 23.32
CA ARG A 65 -1.52 -17.27 24.16
C ARG A 65 -1.20 -15.93 23.52
N SER A 66 -2.19 -15.05 23.41
CA SER A 66 -2.01 -13.69 22.90
C SER A 66 -1.75 -12.73 24.06
N ASP A 67 -0.80 -11.82 23.86
CA ASP A 67 -0.45 -10.70 24.74
C ASP A 67 -1.03 -9.36 24.25
N TYR A 68 -1.76 -9.36 23.13
CA TYR A 68 -2.29 -8.15 22.52
C TYR A 68 -3.48 -7.55 23.30
N PHE A 69 -4.37 -8.42 23.79
CA PHE A 69 -5.57 -8.03 24.51
C PHE A 69 -5.23 -7.78 25.97
N GLU A 70 -5.20 -6.51 26.37
CA GLU A 70 -4.95 -6.12 27.76
C GLU A 70 -6.10 -6.56 28.66
N PRO A 71 -5.85 -6.80 29.97
CA PRO A 71 -6.84 -7.38 30.88
C PRO A 71 -8.18 -6.66 31.03
N THR A 72 -8.28 -5.42 30.57
CA THR A 72 -9.47 -4.56 30.63
C THR A 72 -10.10 -4.31 29.26
N THR A 73 -9.65 -5.03 28.21
CA THR A 73 -10.09 -4.79 26.84
C THR A 73 -11.58 -5.12 26.67
N ILE A 74 -12.29 -4.20 26.02
CA ILE A 74 -13.67 -4.37 25.58
C ILE A 74 -13.66 -5.00 24.19
N VAL A 75 -14.45 -6.06 23.99
CA VAL A 75 -14.71 -6.64 22.67
C VAL A 75 -16.11 -6.24 22.24
N GLY A 76 -16.20 -5.38 21.23
CA GLY A 76 -17.47 -4.92 20.67
C GLY A 76 -18.13 -5.98 19.79
N TYR A 77 -19.47 -6.00 19.74
CA TYR A 77 -20.19 -6.79 18.75
C TYR A 77 -21.47 -6.12 18.25
N VAL A 78 -21.85 -6.45 17.02
CA VAL A 78 -23.03 -5.90 16.31
C VAL A 78 -23.73 -7.03 15.54
N PRO A 79 -25.08 -7.14 15.54
CA PRO A 79 -26.01 -6.41 16.39
C PRO A 79 -26.10 -6.99 17.81
N ASP A 80 -26.58 -6.21 18.76
CA ASP A 80 -26.85 -6.66 20.13
C ASP A 80 -28.17 -7.44 20.21
N THR A 81 -28.06 -8.76 20.03
CA THR A 81 -29.15 -9.72 20.16
C THR A 81 -28.81 -10.72 21.26
N THR A 82 -29.82 -11.44 21.75
CA THR A 82 -29.61 -12.47 22.77
C THR A 82 -28.64 -13.56 22.29
N GLU A 83 -28.76 -14.00 21.04
CA GLU A 83 -27.91 -15.06 20.47
C GLU A 83 -26.47 -14.59 20.20
N THR A 84 -26.29 -13.39 19.64
CA THR A 84 -24.93 -12.82 19.45
C THR A 84 -24.24 -12.57 20.79
N SER A 85 -24.99 -12.16 21.82
CA SER A 85 -24.48 -12.01 23.17
C SER A 85 -24.01 -13.34 23.80
N ILE A 86 -24.72 -14.45 23.53
CA ILE A 86 -24.33 -15.80 23.99
C ILE A 86 -23.03 -16.22 23.31
N ILE A 87 -22.92 -16.05 21.99
CA ILE A 87 -21.70 -16.37 21.23
C ILE A 87 -20.53 -15.56 21.79
N MET A 88 -20.70 -14.24 21.95
CA MET A 88 -19.63 -13.39 22.46
C MET A 88 -19.26 -13.70 23.91
N GLN A 89 -20.19 -14.17 24.74
CA GLN A 89 -19.87 -14.68 26.08
C GLN A 89 -18.91 -15.87 26.01
N SER A 90 -19.16 -16.80 25.08
CA SER A 90 -18.29 -17.95 24.89
C SER A 90 -16.92 -17.55 24.34
N VAL A 91 -16.86 -16.53 23.46
CA VAL A 91 -15.60 -15.95 22.98
C VAL A 91 -14.80 -15.38 24.15
N LEU A 92 -15.42 -14.59 25.02
CA LEU A 92 -14.75 -14.03 26.21
C LEU A 92 -14.22 -15.11 27.14
N ALA A 93 -15.02 -16.14 27.45
CA ALA A 93 -14.58 -17.25 28.30
C ALA A 93 -13.37 -17.99 27.70
N MET A 94 -13.34 -18.18 26.37
CA MET A 94 -12.18 -18.75 25.69
C MET A 94 -10.99 -17.80 25.65
N LEU A 95 -11.24 -16.50 25.56
CA LEU A 95 -10.23 -15.45 25.58
C LEU A 95 -9.52 -15.44 26.94
N GLU A 96 -10.26 -15.44 28.05
CA GLU A 96 -9.72 -15.52 29.41
C GLU A 96 -8.78 -16.71 29.59
N ASN A 97 -9.22 -17.91 29.20
CA ASN A 97 -8.43 -19.15 29.35
C ASN A 97 -7.18 -19.19 28.46
N ARG A 98 -7.17 -18.48 27.33
CA ARG A 98 -6.10 -18.52 26.33
C ARG A 98 -5.25 -17.25 26.31
N THR A 99 -5.28 -16.41 27.33
CA THR A 99 -4.36 -15.27 27.45
C THR A 99 -3.04 -15.65 28.13
N VAL A 100 -2.04 -14.76 28.01
CA VAL A 100 -0.73 -14.94 28.69
C VAL A 100 -0.81 -14.63 30.18
N TYR A 101 -1.81 -13.86 30.61
CA TYR A 101 -1.94 -13.36 31.98
C TYR A 101 -2.34 -14.47 32.96
N THR A 102 -1.66 -14.51 34.11
CA THR A 102 -1.88 -15.50 35.17
C THR A 102 -2.88 -15.05 36.24
N SER A 103 -3.24 -13.77 36.24
CA SER A 103 -4.23 -13.18 37.15
C SER A 103 -5.62 -13.23 36.53
N SER A 104 -6.68 -13.22 37.35
CA SER A 104 -8.07 -13.12 36.87
C SER A 104 -8.22 -11.92 35.95
N VAL A 105 -8.44 -12.18 34.67
CA VAL A 105 -8.64 -11.16 33.65
C VAL A 105 -10.13 -10.84 33.55
N ASN A 106 -10.48 -9.57 33.36
CA ASN A 106 -11.89 -9.15 33.28
C ASN A 106 -12.15 -8.50 31.91
N PHE A 107 -12.27 -9.33 30.89
CA PHE A 107 -12.68 -8.85 29.57
C PHE A 107 -14.17 -8.55 29.56
N THR A 108 -14.56 -7.45 28.93
CA THR A 108 -15.96 -7.07 28.83
C THR A 108 -16.43 -7.12 27.39
N LYS A 109 -17.69 -7.48 27.17
CA LYS A 109 -18.33 -7.40 25.86
C LYS A 109 -19.24 -6.18 25.83
N MET A 110 -19.31 -5.52 24.69
CA MET A 110 -20.22 -4.41 24.47
C MET A 110 -21.01 -4.64 23.19
N GLY A 111 -22.34 -4.75 23.32
CA GLY A 111 -23.24 -4.90 22.18
C GLY A 111 -23.67 -3.53 21.66
N PHE A 112 -23.74 -3.40 20.33
CA PHE A 112 -24.26 -2.22 19.65
C PHE A 112 -25.39 -2.60 18.70
N GLN A 113 -26.37 -1.73 18.53
CA GLN A 113 -27.53 -1.98 17.66
C GLN A 113 -27.19 -1.83 16.18
N THR A 114 -26.35 -0.85 15.83
CA THR A 114 -25.90 -0.58 14.46
C THR A 114 -24.38 -0.53 14.39
N GLU A 115 -23.85 -0.77 13.20
CA GLU A 115 -22.42 -0.74 12.94
C GLU A 115 -21.83 0.68 13.09
N GLU A 116 -22.58 1.70 12.68
CA GLU A 116 -22.15 3.11 12.78
C GLU A 116 -21.88 3.53 14.22
N LEU A 117 -22.79 3.17 15.15
CA LEU A 117 -22.61 3.47 16.58
C LEU A 117 -21.39 2.77 17.18
N ALA A 118 -21.12 1.53 16.74
CA ALA A 118 -19.94 0.80 17.17
C ALA A 118 -18.65 1.46 16.66
N LEU A 119 -18.64 1.90 15.40
CA LEU A 119 -17.49 2.60 14.81
C LEU A 119 -17.22 3.95 15.48
N ASP A 120 -18.25 4.72 15.77
CA ASP A 120 -18.13 5.98 16.50
C ASP A 120 -17.53 5.74 17.90
N PHE A 121 -17.99 4.72 18.62
CA PHE A 121 -17.45 4.37 19.92
C PHE A 121 -15.98 3.89 19.87
N ILE A 122 -15.61 3.05 18.90
CA ILE A 122 -14.21 2.64 18.70
C ILE A 122 -13.33 3.88 18.49
N SER A 123 -13.81 4.82 17.68
CA SER A 123 -13.04 6.02 17.33
C SER A 123 -12.74 6.90 18.55
N SER A 124 -13.67 7.00 19.50
CA SER A 124 -13.48 7.77 20.74
C SER A 124 -12.73 6.99 21.83
N ASN A 125 -12.96 5.68 21.94
CA ASN A 125 -12.49 4.83 23.04
C ASN A 125 -11.51 3.74 22.57
N SER A 126 -10.61 4.10 21.68
CA SER A 126 -9.68 3.16 21.02
C SER A 126 -8.73 2.38 21.93
N LEU A 127 -8.43 2.91 23.13
CA LEU A 127 -7.58 2.22 24.11
C LEU A 127 -8.33 1.07 24.78
N GLU A 128 -9.63 1.24 25.00
CA GLU A 128 -10.48 0.27 25.69
C GLU A 128 -11.03 -0.76 24.73
N MET A 129 -11.52 -0.35 23.55
CA MET A 129 -12.08 -1.24 22.54
C MET A 129 -11.17 -1.37 21.32
N LYS A 130 -10.38 -2.44 21.31
CA LYS A 130 -9.41 -2.70 20.21
C LYS A 130 -10.04 -3.40 19.01
N HIS A 131 -11.11 -4.17 19.20
CA HIS A 131 -11.74 -4.98 18.14
C HIS A 131 -13.27 -4.97 18.28
N MET A 132 -13.96 -5.01 17.15
CA MET A 132 -15.39 -5.36 17.09
C MET A 132 -15.66 -6.50 16.12
N VAL A 133 -16.73 -7.24 16.40
CA VAL A 133 -17.23 -8.35 15.58
C VAL A 133 -18.60 -7.99 15.04
N VAL A 134 -18.76 -8.00 13.72
CA VAL A 134 -20.02 -7.70 13.03
C VAL A 134 -20.57 -8.97 12.43
N PHE A 135 -21.77 -9.33 12.85
CA PHE A 135 -22.53 -10.46 12.35
C PHE A 135 -23.44 -9.98 11.21
N ASN A 136 -23.02 -10.20 9.97
CA ASN A 136 -23.75 -9.73 8.79
C ASN A 136 -24.98 -10.61 8.56
N GLY A 137 -26.08 -10.00 8.11
CA GLY A 137 -27.33 -10.71 7.84
C GLY A 137 -28.13 -11.11 9.08
N VAL A 138 -27.77 -10.58 10.25
CA VAL A 138 -28.55 -10.68 11.49
C VAL A 138 -29.23 -9.34 11.74
N GLU A 139 -30.55 -9.33 11.84
CA GLU A 139 -31.30 -8.14 12.24
C GLU A 139 -31.33 -8.03 13.77
N ALA A 140 -31.35 -6.81 14.31
CA ALA A 140 -31.40 -6.56 15.76
C ALA A 140 -32.64 -7.16 16.45
N SER A 141 -33.71 -7.42 15.70
CA SER A 141 -34.95 -8.04 16.17
C SER A 141 -35.01 -9.56 15.98
N SER A 142 -34.00 -10.16 15.33
CA SER A 142 -34.02 -11.58 14.98
C SER A 142 -33.59 -12.44 16.17
N ASN A 143 -34.35 -13.49 16.45
CA ASN A 143 -34.08 -14.46 17.52
C ASN A 143 -33.26 -15.67 17.05
N SER A 144 -32.82 -15.67 15.79
CA SER A 144 -32.10 -16.80 15.19
C SER A 144 -31.05 -16.32 14.22
N ILE A 145 -29.85 -16.88 14.35
CA ILE A 145 -28.72 -16.63 13.45
C ILE A 145 -28.81 -17.60 12.26
N PRO A 146 -28.58 -17.17 11.00
CA PRO A 146 -28.55 -18.08 9.86
C PRO A 146 -27.33 -19.01 9.90
N LYS A 147 -27.45 -20.25 9.40
CA LYS A 147 -26.32 -21.21 9.33
C LYS A 147 -25.19 -20.71 8.43
N ASN A 148 -25.52 -20.02 7.34
CA ASN A 148 -24.54 -19.37 6.46
C ASN A 148 -24.32 -17.92 6.90
N ILE A 149 -23.64 -17.73 8.04
CA ILE A 149 -23.35 -16.40 8.58
C ILE A 149 -22.01 -15.88 8.05
N GLU A 150 -22.02 -14.63 7.62
CA GLU A 150 -20.81 -13.88 7.32
C GLU A 150 -20.43 -13.02 8.54
N VAL A 151 -19.17 -13.10 8.96
CA VAL A 151 -18.68 -12.37 10.13
C VAL A 151 -17.50 -11.50 9.72
N SER A 152 -17.63 -10.21 9.99
CA SER A 152 -16.57 -9.22 9.76
C SER A 152 -15.93 -8.84 11.09
N ILE A 153 -14.63 -9.07 11.23
CA ILE A 153 -13.87 -8.58 12.39
C ILE A 153 -13.22 -7.25 12.00
N ARG A 154 -13.48 -6.20 12.76
CA ARG A 154 -12.89 -4.88 12.54
C ARG A 154 -11.92 -4.53 13.67
N PRO A 155 -10.61 -4.62 13.45
CA PRO A 155 -9.62 -4.12 14.39
C PRO A 155 -9.57 -2.59 14.35
N TYR A 156 -9.33 -1.96 15.50
CA TYR A 156 -8.92 -0.57 15.53
C TYR A 156 -7.44 -0.47 15.15
N SER A 157 -7.18 0.24 14.06
CA SER A 157 -5.83 0.32 13.47
C SER A 157 -5.14 1.67 13.74
N GLY A 158 -5.79 2.60 14.45
CA GLY A 158 -5.24 3.92 14.73
C GLY A 158 -4.81 4.67 13.46
N SER A 159 -3.60 5.26 13.49
CA SER A 159 -2.99 5.99 12.37
C SER A 159 -2.51 5.09 11.24
N ASP A 160 -2.14 3.84 11.53
CA ASP A 160 -1.71 2.86 10.54
C ASP A 160 -2.91 2.04 10.09
N GLN A 161 -3.83 2.66 9.35
CA GLN A 161 -4.97 1.96 8.79
C GLN A 161 -4.52 0.84 7.85
N TRP A 162 -5.00 -0.38 8.09
CA TRP A 162 -4.78 -1.49 7.17
C TRP A 162 -5.42 -1.17 5.83
N ARG A 163 -4.59 -0.96 4.80
CA ARG A 163 -5.06 -0.72 3.44
C ARG A 163 -5.40 -2.04 2.76
N THR A 164 -6.56 -2.59 3.11
CA THR A 164 -7.07 -3.84 2.53
C THR A 164 -7.51 -3.69 1.07
N GLU A 165 -7.61 -2.47 0.56
CA GLU A 165 -7.86 -2.17 -0.86
C GLU A 165 -6.75 -2.69 -1.79
N TYR A 166 -5.52 -2.75 -1.29
CA TYR A 166 -4.37 -3.17 -2.09
C TYR A 166 -3.89 -4.54 -1.63
N THR A 167 -3.83 -5.50 -2.56
CA THR A 167 -3.24 -6.81 -2.30
C THR A 167 -1.72 -6.74 -2.08
N PHE A 168 -1.07 -5.73 -2.68
CA PHE A 168 0.37 -5.52 -2.62
C PHE A 168 0.70 -4.05 -2.34
N PRO A 169 1.80 -3.75 -1.64
CA PRO A 169 2.27 -2.38 -1.49
C PRO A 169 2.63 -1.78 -2.86
N PHE A 170 2.52 -0.46 -2.97
CA PHE A 170 2.84 0.27 -4.20
C PHE A 170 4.29 0.03 -4.65
N PHE A 171 5.23 -0.01 -3.70
CA PHE A 171 6.61 -0.44 -3.94
C PHE A 171 6.79 -1.87 -3.46
N GLN A 172 6.91 -2.79 -4.42
CA GLN A 172 7.16 -4.20 -4.14
C GLN A 172 8.66 -4.44 -3.97
N THR A 173 9.01 -5.18 -2.92
CA THR A 173 10.37 -5.67 -2.70
C THR A 173 10.53 -7.05 -3.32
N ASN A 174 11.70 -7.33 -3.91
CA ASN A 174 12.06 -8.66 -4.41
C ASN A 174 12.47 -9.63 -3.28
N GLU A 175 12.24 -9.22 -2.05
CA GLU A 175 12.57 -9.99 -0.86
C GLU A 175 11.29 -10.49 -0.19
N PRO A 176 11.36 -11.64 0.52
CA PRO A 176 10.31 -12.09 1.39
C PRO A 176 10.00 -11.02 2.45
N ARG A 177 8.73 -10.94 2.84
CA ARG A 177 8.29 -10.04 3.90
C ARG A 177 9.06 -10.32 5.19
N ARG A 178 9.82 -9.32 5.67
CA ARG A 178 10.74 -9.42 6.83
C ARG A 178 10.06 -9.33 8.20
N ASP A 179 8.75 -9.12 8.27
CA ASP A 179 8.05 -8.97 9.55
C ASP A 179 8.19 -10.27 10.36
N ASP A 180 8.85 -10.27 11.52
CA ASP A 180 8.93 -11.47 12.38
C ASP A 180 7.55 -11.90 12.90
N TYR A 181 6.66 -10.91 13.12
CA TYR A 181 5.27 -11.11 13.51
C TYR A 181 4.35 -10.49 12.46
N PRO A 182 3.58 -11.29 11.69
CA PRO A 182 2.62 -10.74 10.74
C PRO A 182 1.66 -9.81 11.46
N GLU A 183 1.29 -8.69 10.85
CA GLU A 183 0.41 -7.68 11.48
C GLU A 183 -0.91 -8.28 11.96
N TYR A 184 -1.49 -9.24 11.22
CA TYR A 184 -2.68 -10.00 11.62
C TYR A 184 -2.51 -10.83 12.90
N ARG A 185 -1.28 -11.26 13.21
CA ARG A 185 -0.95 -11.92 14.48
C ARG A 185 -0.69 -10.90 15.57
N ARG A 186 0.12 -9.87 15.28
CA ARG A 186 0.50 -8.82 16.22
C ARG A 186 -0.72 -8.05 16.73
N SER A 187 -1.71 -7.82 15.87
CA SER A 187 -2.97 -7.15 16.22
C SER A 187 -3.96 -8.05 16.96
N GLY A 188 -3.71 -9.34 17.16
CA GLY A 188 -4.71 -10.23 17.75
C GLY A 188 -5.89 -10.56 16.83
N PHE A 189 -5.93 -10.07 15.58
CA PHE A 189 -7.00 -10.36 14.62
C PHE A 189 -7.18 -11.87 14.39
N ASN A 190 -6.10 -12.59 14.04
CA ASN A 190 -6.18 -14.02 13.80
C ASN A 190 -6.61 -14.79 15.05
N PHE A 191 -6.19 -14.32 16.23
CA PHE A 191 -6.57 -14.91 17.51
C PHE A 191 -8.07 -14.78 17.74
N LEU A 192 -8.63 -13.58 17.58
CA LEU A 192 -10.07 -13.36 17.69
C LEU A 192 -10.85 -14.13 16.61
N GLN A 193 -10.33 -14.21 15.39
CA GLN A 193 -10.93 -15.00 14.30
C GLN A 193 -11.05 -16.48 14.66
N ALA A 194 -10.01 -17.07 15.25
CA ALA A 194 -10.05 -18.45 15.70
C ALA A 194 -11.04 -18.66 16.85
N LEU A 195 -11.10 -17.73 17.82
CA LEU A 195 -12.03 -17.80 18.94
C LEU A 195 -13.50 -17.66 18.50
N VAL A 196 -13.80 -16.72 17.61
CA VAL A 196 -15.14 -16.51 17.06
C VAL A 196 -15.57 -17.70 16.22
N GLY A 197 -14.66 -18.26 15.41
CA GLY A 197 -14.93 -19.47 14.63
C GLY A 197 -15.23 -20.68 15.52
N GLU A 198 -14.44 -20.90 16.57
CA GLU A 198 -14.69 -21.96 17.55
C GLU A 198 -16.01 -21.75 18.31
N ALA A 199 -16.30 -20.52 18.71
CA ALA A 199 -17.56 -20.16 19.39
C ALA A 199 -18.79 -20.44 18.53
N LEU A 200 -18.74 -20.04 17.25
CA LEU A 200 -19.82 -20.29 16.30
C LEU A 200 -20.04 -21.79 16.05
N ALA A 201 -18.95 -22.56 15.91
CA ALA A 201 -19.03 -24.00 15.75
C ALA A 201 -19.70 -24.65 16.98
N LYS A 202 -19.27 -24.28 18.19
CA LYS A 202 -19.85 -24.77 19.45
C LYS A 202 -21.32 -24.40 19.61
N TYR A 203 -21.67 -23.18 19.27
CA TYR A 203 -23.05 -22.68 19.29
C TYR A 203 -23.98 -23.52 18.41
N TRP A 204 -23.58 -23.79 17.16
CA TRP A 204 -24.40 -24.58 16.25
C TRP A 204 -24.52 -26.05 16.65
N VAL A 205 -23.43 -26.66 17.14
CA VAL A 205 -23.49 -28.03 17.68
C VAL A 205 -24.43 -28.10 18.88
N GLN A 206 -24.42 -27.11 19.76
CA GLN A 206 -25.36 -27.04 20.89
C GLN A 206 -26.82 -26.94 20.41
N LYS A 207 -27.09 -26.09 19.42
CA LYS A 207 -28.44 -25.90 18.86
C LYS A 207 -28.95 -27.15 18.13
N ASP A 208 -28.07 -27.88 17.46
CA ASP A 208 -28.40 -29.16 16.81
C ASP A 208 -28.47 -30.33 17.82
N GLY A 209 -28.25 -30.09 19.12
CA GLY A 209 -28.39 -31.07 20.21
C GLY A 209 -27.15 -31.91 20.52
N GLY A 210 -25.99 -31.57 19.96
CA GLY A 210 -24.70 -32.20 20.24
C GLY A 210 -23.96 -31.58 21.44
N ASN A 211 -22.89 -32.24 21.88
CA ASN A 211 -22.03 -31.73 22.96
C ASN A 211 -21.00 -30.71 22.42
N PRO A 212 -20.99 -29.45 22.87
CA PRO A 212 -20.03 -28.43 22.43
C PRO A 212 -18.56 -28.81 22.65
N ASP A 213 -18.26 -29.58 23.70
CA ASP A 213 -16.88 -29.96 24.05
C ASP A 213 -16.30 -31.03 23.13
N SER A 214 -17.12 -31.64 22.27
CA SER A 214 -16.65 -32.59 21.26
C SER A 214 -15.89 -31.93 20.10
N ILE A 215 -15.99 -30.61 19.96
CA ILE A 215 -15.33 -29.86 18.88
C ILE A 215 -13.90 -29.51 19.29
N TYR A 216 -12.94 -30.09 18.57
CA TYR A 216 -11.55 -29.65 18.62
C TYR A 216 -11.27 -28.66 17.48
N PHE A 217 -11.13 -27.38 17.81
CA PHE A 217 -10.83 -26.33 16.83
C PHE A 217 -9.33 -26.00 16.80
N GLY A 218 -8.59 -26.71 15.96
CA GLY A 218 -7.15 -26.49 15.74
C GLY A 218 -6.91 -25.50 14.62
N ALA A 219 -6.70 -24.22 14.95
CA ALA A 219 -6.31 -23.21 13.96
C ALA A 219 -4.78 -23.07 13.90
N TYR A 220 -4.24 -23.06 12.68
CA TYR A 220 -2.83 -22.85 12.43
C TYR A 220 -2.61 -21.77 11.38
N ILE A 221 -1.59 -20.94 11.58
CA ILE A 221 -1.12 -19.98 10.59
C ILE A 221 0.20 -20.49 10.04
N GLN A 222 0.31 -20.46 8.72
CA GLN A 222 1.56 -20.63 8.02
C GLN A 222 1.61 -19.56 6.93
N ARG A 223 2.79 -18.95 6.77
CA ARG A 223 3.00 -18.01 5.66
C ARG A 223 3.18 -18.80 4.38
N MET A 224 2.72 -18.22 3.27
CA MET A 224 3.02 -18.78 1.96
C MET A 224 4.53 -18.77 1.72
N PRO A 225 5.11 -19.85 1.18
CA PRO A 225 6.53 -19.88 0.85
C PRO A 225 6.84 -18.83 -0.22
N TYR A 226 8.02 -18.23 -0.11
CA TYR A 226 8.51 -17.26 -1.10
C TYR A 226 9.45 -17.94 -2.09
N PRO A 227 9.33 -17.70 -3.40
CA PRO A 227 10.18 -18.34 -4.40
C PRO A 227 11.65 -17.91 -4.27
N PRO A 228 12.59 -18.63 -4.91
CA PRO A 228 13.97 -18.20 -5.06
C PRO A 228 14.06 -16.77 -5.59
N TYR A 229 14.96 -15.96 -5.03
CA TYR A 229 15.02 -14.52 -5.32
C TYR A 229 16.44 -13.97 -5.24
N PHE A 230 16.60 -12.74 -5.75
CA PHE A 230 17.82 -11.96 -5.64
C PHE A 230 17.67 -10.93 -4.52
N ASP A 231 18.46 -11.09 -3.47
CA ASP A 231 18.62 -10.10 -2.42
C ASP A 231 19.57 -9.01 -2.93
N ASP A 232 18.97 -7.88 -3.30
CA ASP A 232 19.62 -6.79 -4.00
C ASP A 232 19.12 -5.43 -3.50
N PRO A 233 19.78 -4.83 -2.49
CA PRO A 233 19.34 -3.59 -1.88
C PRO A 233 19.42 -2.40 -2.84
N MET A 234 20.16 -2.51 -3.94
CA MET A 234 20.23 -1.46 -4.96
C MET A 234 18.89 -1.26 -5.66
N ILE A 235 18.07 -2.31 -5.81
CA ILE A 235 16.75 -2.20 -6.47
C ILE A 235 15.85 -1.23 -5.71
N GLN A 236 15.82 -1.33 -4.38
CA GLN A 236 15.00 -0.44 -3.54
C GLN A 236 15.50 1.01 -3.60
N VAL A 237 16.82 1.21 -3.54
CA VAL A 237 17.43 2.55 -3.66
C VAL A 237 17.12 3.17 -5.02
N LEU A 238 17.22 2.39 -6.10
CA LEU A 238 16.88 2.83 -7.45
C LEU A 238 15.39 3.15 -7.59
N GLN A 239 14.49 2.29 -7.13
CA GLN A 239 13.04 2.55 -7.21
C GLN A 239 12.65 3.88 -6.54
N GLY A 240 13.23 4.19 -5.38
CA GLY A 240 12.95 5.44 -4.65
C GLY A 240 13.59 6.68 -5.27
N ASN A 241 14.83 6.57 -5.78
CA ASN A 241 15.64 7.75 -6.16
C ASN A 241 15.80 7.95 -7.68
N LEU A 242 15.44 6.97 -8.52
CA LEU A 242 15.53 7.08 -9.98
C LEU A 242 14.83 8.33 -10.53
N PRO A 243 13.61 8.71 -10.09
CA PRO A 243 12.97 9.93 -10.57
C PRO A 243 13.80 11.19 -10.27
N LEU A 244 14.43 11.24 -9.10
CA LEU A 244 15.29 12.37 -8.72
C LEU A 244 16.54 12.44 -9.60
N PHE A 245 17.20 11.31 -9.85
CA PHE A 245 18.34 11.27 -10.77
C PHE A 245 17.96 11.69 -12.19
N LEU A 246 16.79 11.28 -12.67
CA LEU A 246 16.28 11.69 -14.00
C LEU A 246 15.98 13.20 -14.06
N ILE A 247 15.36 13.77 -13.03
CA ILE A 247 15.11 15.21 -12.97
C ILE A 247 16.43 15.97 -12.97
N LEU A 248 17.41 15.54 -12.16
CA LEU A 248 18.73 16.15 -12.10
C LEU A 248 19.50 16.00 -13.41
N SER A 249 19.37 14.90 -14.13
CA SER A 249 20.01 14.75 -15.44
C SER A 249 19.50 15.73 -16.48
N PHE A 250 18.19 16.01 -16.48
CA PHE A 250 17.55 16.83 -17.50
C PHE A 250 17.35 18.29 -17.09
N ILE A 251 17.74 18.68 -15.88
CA ILE A 251 17.48 20.02 -15.34
C ILE A 251 18.06 21.13 -16.22
N LEU A 252 19.29 20.96 -16.72
CA LEU A 252 19.92 21.94 -17.60
C LEU A 252 19.16 22.06 -18.92
N SER A 253 18.81 20.93 -19.55
CA SER A 253 18.03 20.92 -20.79
C SER A 253 16.72 21.69 -20.62
N VAL A 254 15.98 21.45 -19.53
CA VAL A 254 14.73 22.17 -19.23
C VAL A 254 14.96 23.67 -19.04
N ILE A 255 15.98 24.07 -18.27
CA ILE A 255 16.28 25.48 -18.00
C ILE A 255 16.64 26.22 -19.30
N ILE A 256 17.49 25.65 -20.13
CA ILE A 256 18.00 26.29 -21.34
C ILE A 256 16.90 26.41 -22.40
N ASN A 257 16.11 25.35 -22.56
CA ASN A 257 14.94 25.34 -23.44
C ASN A 257 13.89 26.38 -23.01
N THR A 258 13.61 26.47 -21.71
CA THR A 258 12.70 27.48 -21.15
C THR A 258 13.24 28.89 -21.37
N LYS A 259 14.53 29.12 -21.11
CA LYS A 259 15.20 30.39 -21.38
C LYS A 259 15.05 30.81 -22.85
N ASN A 260 15.23 29.88 -23.79
CA ASN A 260 15.11 30.17 -25.21
C ASN A 260 13.68 30.53 -25.61
N LEU A 261 12.70 29.81 -25.07
CA LEU A 261 11.28 30.09 -25.28
C LEU A 261 10.90 31.48 -24.73
N VAL A 262 11.35 31.81 -23.52
CA VAL A 262 11.10 33.12 -22.89
C VAL A 262 11.80 34.24 -23.65
N TYR A 263 13.04 34.04 -24.08
CA TYR A 263 13.78 35.01 -24.89
C TYR A 263 13.07 35.33 -26.21
N GLU A 264 12.52 34.32 -26.88
CA GLU A 264 11.75 34.51 -28.11
C GLU A 264 10.45 35.28 -27.86
N LYS A 265 9.79 35.04 -26.71
CA LYS A 265 8.62 35.80 -26.27
C LYS A 265 8.96 37.26 -25.91
N GLU A 266 10.02 37.49 -25.16
CA GLU A 266 10.48 38.82 -24.74
C GLU A 266 10.77 39.71 -25.94
N ARG A 267 11.48 39.17 -26.94
CA ARG A 267 11.81 39.87 -28.18
C ARG A 267 10.64 39.96 -29.17
N LYS A 268 9.46 39.42 -28.81
CA LYS A 268 8.26 39.34 -29.67
C LYS A 268 8.52 38.69 -31.03
N LEU A 269 9.54 37.83 -31.12
CA LEU A 269 9.94 37.17 -32.37
C LEU A 269 8.81 36.28 -32.90
N LYS A 270 8.08 35.61 -32.00
CA LYS A 270 6.89 34.82 -32.38
C LYS A 270 5.83 35.66 -33.10
N GLU A 271 5.52 36.86 -32.60
CA GLU A 271 4.50 37.73 -33.21
C GLU A 271 5.00 38.29 -34.54
N SER A 272 6.29 38.64 -34.63
CA SER A 272 6.92 39.00 -35.91
C SER A 272 6.79 37.88 -36.95
N MET A 273 7.04 36.62 -36.57
CA MET A 273 6.90 35.48 -37.48
C MET A 273 5.44 35.21 -37.88
N LYS A 274 4.47 35.42 -36.98
CA LYS A 274 3.05 35.35 -37.33
C LYS A 274 2.66 36.41 -38.36
N LEU A 275 3.17 37.64 -38.22
CA LEU A 275 2.95 38.70 -39.22
C LEU A 275 3.56 38.35 -40.58
N MET A 276 4.63 37.54 -40.60
CA MET A 276 5.23 36.98 -41.83
C MET A 276 4.47 35.76 -42.39
N GLY A 277 3.32 35.39 -41.81
CA GLY A 277 2.47 34.29 -42.30
C GLY A 277 2.76 32.92 -41.68
N LEU A 278 3.48 32.86 -40.56
CA LEU A 278 3.67 31.61 -39.80
C LEU A 278 2.39 31.21 -39.06
N GLN A 279 1.94 29.98 -39.25
CA GLN A 279 0.83 29.43 -38.45
C GLN A 279 1.26 29.19 -37.00
N ALA A 280 0.40 29.54 -36.05
CA ALA A 280 0.68 29.41 -34.63
C ALA A 280 0.88 27.93 -34.19
N SER A 281 0.18 26.99 -34.82
CA SER A 281 0.31 25.55 -34.58
C SER A 281 1.71 25.05 -34.93
N VAL A 282 2.24 25.44 -36.10
CA VAL A 282 3.58 25.04 -36.57
C VAL A 282 4.66 25.50 -35.59
N HIS A 283 4.51 26.70 -35.03
CA HIS A 283 5.45 27.22 -34.04
C HIS A 283 5.53 26.34 -32.77
N TRP A 284 4.38 25.95 -32.23
CA TRP A 284 4.33 25.09 -31.04
C TRP A 284 4.81 23.67 -31.32
N VAL A 285 4.45 23.10 -32.47
CA VAL A 285 4.92 21.77 -32.90
C VAL A 285 6.44 21.78 -33.12
N SER A 286 6.99 22.85 -33.70
CA SER A 286 8.44 22.99 -33.84
C SER A 286 9.15 23.02 -32.49
N TRP A 287 8.65 23.79 -31.52
CA TRP A 287 9.24 23.83 -30.18
C TRP A 287 9.11 22.50 -29.45
N PHE A 288 7.97 21.83 -29.56
CA PHE A 288 7.76 20.50 -28.99
C PHE A 288 8.76 19.48 -29.56
N LEU A 289 8.91 19.40 -30.88
CA LEU A 289 9.87 18.50 -31.52
C LEU A 289 11.32 18.83 -31.14
N THR A 290 11.64 20.13 -31.06
CA THR A 290 12.96 20.60 -30.62
C THR A 290 13.24 20.13 -29.18
N PHE A 291 12.26 20.28 -28.28
CA PHE A 291 12.39 19.81 -26.91
C PHE A 291 12.48 18.29 -26.82
N ALA A 292 11.64 17.55 -27.56
CA ALA A 292 11.66 16.09 -27.56
C ALA A 292 13.02 15.55 -28.02
N ILE A 293 13.59 16.10 -29.10
CA ILE A 293 14.91 15.71 -29.59
C ILE A 293 16.02 16.02 -28.57
N TYR A 294 15.91 17.13 -27.83
CA TYR A 294 16.90 17.50 -26.81
C TYR A 294 16.66 16.87 -25.43
N LEU A 295 15.52 16.23 -25.21
CA LEU A 295 15.22 15.43 -24.01
C LEU A 295 15.62 13.96 -24.19
N VAL A 296 15.76 13.50 -25.44
CA VAL A 296 16.27 12.18 -25.79
C VAL A 296 17.78 12.32 -26.05
N PRO A 297 18.66 11.96 -25.09
CA PRO A 297 20.10 11.89 -25.35
C PRO A 297 20.44 10.77 -26.34
#